data_AF-U3IA65-F1
#
_entry.id   AF-U3IA65-F1
#
_cell.length_a   1.000
_cell.length_b   1.000
_cell.length_c   1.000
_cell.angle_alpha   90.00
_cell.angle_beta   90.00
_cell.angle_gamma   90.00
#
_symmetry.space_group_name_H-M   'P 1'
#
loop_
_entity.id
_entity.type
_entity.pdbx_description
1 polymer ?
#
loop_
_entity_poly.entity_id
_entity_poly.type
_entity_poly.pdbx_seq_one_letter_code
_entity_poly.pdbx_strand_id
1 'polypeptide(L)'
;MLLLETLGVKMSFLESFPSHLQLPVAVTCYWTRSEPKVKLLQLKALLLMIVSGELDRITNDPGTSLKNIILDEKKSQSKDFDLDAAHSFCQWQCCLQMGLYLNQLLSTPLSEPDLSRLYSGTLVHSLYQELKSTPSVENMFSSSPKMTQLYQVLLNTVKSSVSPHFFQKVTETKSESRKKKKASKKRKAISAELLLTVLPADGTHTQPQSIQEHFTSPF
;
A
#
# COMPACT_ATOMS: atom_id res chain seq x y z
N MET A 1 -1.28 -5.21 -26.51
CA MET A 1 -2.57 -4.54 -26.30
C MET A 1 -2.32 -3.35 -25.38
N LEU A 2 -2.69 -2.14 -25.82
CA LEU A 2 -2.16 -0.87 -25.28
C LEU A 2 -2.37 -0.71 -23.77
N LEU A 3 -3.55 -1.08 -23.25
CA LEU A 3 -3.86 -0.99 -21.82
C LEU A 3 -2.86 -1.78 -20.96
N LEU A 4 -2.57 -3.02 -21.33
CA LEU A 4 -1.66 -3.89 -20.59
C LEU A 4 -0.21 -3.40 -20.67
N GLU A 5 0.17 -2.83 -21.81
CA GLU A 5 1.47 -2.20 -21.98
C GLU A 5 1.61 -0.96 -21.07
N THR A 6 0.58 -0.11 -21.00
CA THR A 6 0.54 1.03 -20.07
C THR A 6 0.61 0.61 -18.61
N LEU A 7 -0.08 -0.47 -18.24
CA LEU A 7 -0.04 -1.02 -16.88
C LEU A 7 1.26 -1.81 -16.60
N GLY A 8 2.09 -2.09 -17.62
CA GLY A 8 3.32 -2.86 -17.49
C GLY A 8 3.10 -4.34 -17.16
N VAL A 9 2.04 -4.95 -17.70
CA VAL A 9 1.66 -6.35 -17.46
C VAL A 9 1.57 -7.10 -18.78
N LYS A 10 1.99 -8.37 -18.82
CA LYS A 10 1.82 -9.24 -20.00
C LYS A 10 0.51 -10.01 -19.89
N MET A 11 -0.17 -10.24 -21.02
CA MET A 11 -1.42 -11.00 -21.04
C MET A 11 -1.28 -12.42 -20.48
N SER A 12 -0.13 -13.06 -20.68
CA SER A 12 0.16 -14.40 -20.15
C SER A 12 0.08 -14.51 -18.63
N PHE A 13 0.24 -13.40 -17.89
CA PHE A 13 0.03 -13.39 -16.44
C PHE A 13 -1.45 -13.39 -16.07
N LEU A 14 -2.33 -13.00 -16.99
CA LEU A 14 -3.75 -12.76 -16.73
C LEU A 14 -4.65 -13.92 -17.18
N GLU A 15 -4.18 -14.77 -18.09
CA GLU A 15 -4.92 -15.89 -18.68
C GLU A 15 -5.47 -16.89 -17.63
N SER A 16 -4.81 -17.00 -16.48
CA SER A 16 -5.26 -17.86 -15.38
C SER A 16 -6.41 -17.28 -14.55
N PHE A 17 -6.78 -16.01 -14.75
CA PHE A 17 -7.83 -15.35 -13.98
C PHE A 17 -9.14 -15.23 -14.78
N PRO A 18 -10.30 -15.30 -14.09
CA PRO A 18 -11.58 -14.91 -14.66
C PRO A 18 -11.51 -13.52 -15.31
N SER A 19 -12.24 -13.33 -16.42
CA SER A 19 -12.14 -12.12 -17.25
C SER A 19 -12.37 -10.81 -16.46
N HIS A 20 -13.36 -10.79 -15.57
CA HIS A 20 -13.67 -9.62 -14.73
C HIS A 20 -12.62 -9.32 -13.65
N LEU A 21 -11.68 -10.24 -13.36
CA LEU A 21 -10.54 -9.98 -12.46
C LEU A 21 -9.29 -9.52 -13.19
N GLN A 22 -9.20 -9.70 -14.51
CA GLN A 22 -7.96 -9.41 -15.24
C GLN A 22 -7.53 -7.94 -15.12
N LEU A 23 -8.49 -7.00 -15.23
CA LEU A 23 -8.21 -5.58 -15.04
C LEU A 23 -7.82 -5.25 -13.59
N PRO A 24 -8.57 -5.65 -12.54
CA PRO A 24 -8.14 -5.48 -11.15
C PRO A 24 -6.74 -6.04 -10.84
N VAL A 25 -6.40 -7.21 -11.39
CA VAL A 25 -5.07 -7.82 -11.20
C VAL A 25 -3.99 -6.99 -11.90
N ALA A 26 -4.23 -6.56 -13.14
CA ALA A 26 -3.28 -5.73 -13.87
C ALA A 26 -3.01 -4.39 -13.15
N VAL A 27 -4.08 -3.75 -12.66
CA VAL A 27 -3.99 -2.53 -11.83
C VAL A 27 -3.23 -2.80 -10.53
N THR A 28 -3.48 -3.94 -9.87
CA THR A 28 -2.78 -4.28 -8.62
C THR A 28 -1.28 -4.47 -8.86
N CYS A 29 -0.89 -5.11 -9.96
CA CYS A 29 0.50 -5.20 -10.39
C CYS A 29 1.11 -3.79 -10.60
N TYR A 30 0.40 -2.90 -11.30
CA TYR A 30 0.85 -1.51 -11.49
C TYR A 30 1.00 -0.76 -10.16
N TRP A 31 0.01 -0.86 -9.28
CA TRP A 31 0.00 -0.22 -7.97
C TRP A 31 1.19 -0.65 -7.11
N THR A 32 1.56 -1.93 -7.12
CA THR A 32 2.75 -2.40 -6.38
C THR A 32 4.08 -1.82 -6.87
N ARG A 33 4.13 -1.29 -8.09
CA ARG A 33 5.29 -0.58 -8.65
C ARG A 33 5.20 0.95 -8.47
N SER A 34 4.09 1.46 -7.94
CA SER A 34 3.86 2.89 -7.76
C SER A 34 4.54 3.43 -6.50
N GLU A 35 4.76 4.74 -6.47
CA GLU A 35 5.22 5.46 -5.29
C GLU A 35 4.06 6.22 -4.63
N PRO A 36 3.95 6.25 -3.28
CA PRO A 36 4.82 5.58 -2.30
C PRO A 36 4.72 4.05 -2.33
N LYS A 37 5.81 3.36 -1.96
CA LYS A 37 5.88 1.89 -1.96
C LYS A 37 4.85 1.22 -1.06
N VAL A 38 4.17 0.23 -1.62
CA VAL A 38 3.18 -0.60 -0.94
C VAL A 38 3.83 -1.64 -0.04
N LYS A 39 3.34 -1.79 1.20
CA LYS A 39 3.80 -2.82 2.14
C LYS A 39 3.13 -4.15 1.82
N LEU A 40 3.84 -5.27 2.06
CA LEU A 40 3.31 -6.61 1.81
C LEU A 40 1.97 -6.86 2.53
N LEU A 41 1.81 -6.36 3.75
CA LEU A 41 0.59 -6.55 4.54
C LEU A 41 -0.62 -5.85 3.90
N GLN A 42 -0.43 -4.66 3.32
CA GLN A 42 -1.47 -3.92 2.59
C GLN A 42 -1.88 -4.69 1.33
N LEU A 43 -0.90 -5.18 0.56
CA LEU A 43 -1.18 -6.03 -0.59
C LEU A 43 -1.97 -7.28 -0.20
N LYS A 44 -1.55 -8.00 0.85
CA LYS A 44 -2.26 -9.20 1.31
C LYS A 44 -3.70 -8.91 1.71
N ALA A 45 -3.94 -7.83 2.45
CA ALA A 45 -5.29 -7.41 2.85
C ALA A 45 -6.18 -7.12 1.64
N LEU A 46 -5.65 -6.39 0.64
CA LEU A 46 -6.36 -6.12 -0.60
C LEU A 46 -6.69 -7.40 -1.37
N LEU A 47 -5.73 -8.32 -1.51
CA LEU A 47 -5.96 -9.58 -2.21
C LEU A 47 -6.99 -10.47 -1.51
N LEU A 48 -7.00 -10.50 -0.16
CA LEU A 48 -8.05 -11.17 0.59
C LEU A 48 -9.42 -10.52 0.34
N MET A 49 -9.50 -9.18 0.27
CA MET A 49 -10.75 -8.48 -0.06
C MET A 49 -11.28 -8.88 -1.45
N ILE A 50 -10.41 -8.91 -2.46
CA ILE A 50 -10.77 -9.33 -3.82
C ILE A 50 -11.30 -10.78 -3.82
N VAL A 51 -10.60 -11.71 -3.17
CA VAL A 51 -11.01 -13.13 -3.13
C VAL A 51 -12.31 -13.33 -2.35
N SER A 52 -12.53 -12.56 -1.28
CA SER A 52 -13.81 -12.57 -0.55
C SER A 52 -14.97 -12.12 -1.45
N GLY A 53 -14.78 -11.10 -2.29
CA GLY A 53 -15.76 -10.67 -3.28
C GLY A 53 -16.06 -11.74 -4.34
N GLU A 54 -15.04 -12.51 -4.74
CA GLU A 54 -15.19 -13.65 -5.65
C GLU A 54 -15.95 -14.81 -5.00
N LEU A 55 -15.70 -15.07 -3.72
CA LEU A 55 -16.41 -16.08 -2.95
C LEU A 55 -17.90 -15.73 -2.83
N ASP A 56 -18.22 -14.46 -2.56
CA ASP A 56 -19.60 -13.93 -2.54
C ASP A 56 -20.29 -14.03 -3.91
N ARG A 57 -19.55 -14.03 -5.03
CA ARG A 57 -20.15 -14.23 -6.36
C ARG A 57 -20.51 -15.69 -6.60
N ILE A 58 -19.66 -16.62 -6.15
CA ILE A 58 -19.87 -18.06 -6.36
C ILE A 58 -20.93 -18.58 -5.38
N THR A 59 -20.97 -18.01 -4.18
CA THR A 59 -21.88 -18.39 -3.11
C THR A 59 -23.11 -17.50 -3.22
N ASN A 60 -24.19 -18.00 -3.82
CA ASN A 60 -25.48 -17.30 -3.87
C ASN A 60 -26.18 -17.19 -2.49
N ASP A 61 -25.52 -17.65 -1.43
CA ASP A 61 -26.04 -17.67 -0.08
C ASP A 61 -25.51 -16.45 0.72
N PRO A 62 -26.39 -15.50 1.13
CA PRO A 62 -25.99 -14.35 1.90
C PRO A 62 -25.50 -14.70 3.33
N GLY A 63 -25.76 -15.91 3.82
CA GLY A 63 -25.33 -16.38 5.15
C GLY A 63 -23.85 -16.78 5.25
N THR A 64 -23.22 -17.12 4.13
CA THR A 64 -21.81 -17.53 4.05
C THR A 64 -20.86 -16.36 3.72
N SER A 65 -21.41 -15.16 3.52
CA SER A 65 -20.58 -13.99 3.20
C SER A 65 -19.61 -13.74 4.34
N LEU A 66 -18.30 -13.87 4.06
CA LEU A 66 -17.22 -13.55 5.01
C LEU A 66 -17.35 -12.13 5.56
N LYS A 67 -18.04 -11.25 4.82
CA LYS A 67 -18.45 -9.93 5.28
C LYS A 67 -19.18 -10.01 6.61
N ASN A 68 -20.18 -10.88 6.73
CA ASN A 68 -20.96 -11.03 7.95
C ASN A 68 -20.11 -11.62 9.08
N ILE A 69 -19.27 -12.62 8.80
CA ILE A 69 -18.41 -13.23 9.81
C ILE A 69 -17.41 -12.20 10.38
N ILE A 70 -16.76 -11.42 9.52
CA ILE A 70 -15.75 -10.43 9.95
C ILE A 70 -16.39 -9.17 10.56
N LEU A 71 -17.57 -8.75 10.07
CA LEU A 71 -18.29 -7.56 10.55
C LEU A 71 -19.07 -7.84 11.85
N ASP A 72 -19.73 -9.00 11.98
CA ASP A 72 -20.54 -9.33 13.16
C ASP A 72 -19.67 -9.67 14.37
N GLU A 73 -18.48 -10.26 14.18
CA GLU A 73 -17.54 -10.49 15.29
C GLU A 73 -16.94 -9.19 15.88
N LYS A 74 -17.08 -8.03 15.22
CA LYS A 74 -16.33 -6.82 15.60
C LYS A 74 -17.12 -5.51 15.59
N LYS A 75 -18.41 -5.56 15.99
CA LYS A 75 -19.02 -4.37 16.62
C LYS A 75 -18.26 -4.07 17.91
N SER A 76 -17.56 -2.93 17.96
CA SER A 76 -16.86 -2.35 19.12
C SER A 76 -15.55 -3.01 19.57
N GLN A 77 -14.46 -2.68 18.89
CA GLN A 77 -13.29 -2.15 19.61
C GLN A 77 -12.68 -1.07 18.71
N SER A 78 -12.48 0.14 19.25
CA SER A 78 -11.79 1.24 18.58
C SER A 78 -10.32 0.87 18.39
N LYS A 79 -10.04 0.03 17.40
CA LYS A 79 -8.69 -0.24 16.95
C LYS A 79 -8.20 1.02 16.23
N ASP A 80 -6.99 1.42 16.56
CA ASP A 80 -6.32 2.58 16.02
C ASP A 80 -6.40 2.59 14.48
N PHE A 81 -6.89 3.69 13.92
CA PHE A 81 -7.11 3.83 12.48
C PHE A 81 -5.74 4.00 11.80
N ASP A 82 -5.31 2.97 11.07
CA ASP A 82 -4.01 2.98 10.40
C ASP A 82 -4.08 3.88 9.15
N LEU A 83 -3.69 5.15 9.33
CA LEU A 83 -3.70 6.18 8.28
C LEU A 83 -2.80 5.80 7.09
N ASP A 84 -1.69 5.10 7.33
CA ASP A 84 -0.78 4.64 6.28
C ASP A 84 -1.44 3.56 5.42
N ALA A 85 -2.14 2.61 6.04
CA ALA A 85 -2.97 1.65 5.31
C ALA A 85 -4.09 2.34 4.52
N ALA A 86 -4.77 3.33 5.11
CA ALA A 86 -5.85 4.07 4.45
C ALA A 86 -5.35 4.78 3.18
N HIS A 87 -4.24 5.51 3.28
CA HIS A 87 -3.63 6.16 2.11
C HIS A 87 -3.20 5.15 1.05
N SER A 88 -2.63 4.02 1.45
CA SER A 88 -2.22 2.96 0.51
C SER A 88 -3.43 2.38 -0.24
N PHE A 89 -4.56 2.16 0.43
CA PHE A 89 -5.78 1.70 -0.22
C PHE A 89 -6.41 2.78 -1.10
N CYS A 90 -6.43 4.04 -0.68
CA CYS A 90 -6.86 5.16 -1.53
C CYS A 90 -6.01 5.24 -2.81
N GLN A 91 -4.69 5.05 -2.69
CA GLN A 91 -3.79 5.03 -3.85
C GLN A 91 -4.18 3.89 -4.81
N TRP A 92 -4.45 2.68 -4.31
CA TRP A 92 -4.93 1.58 -5.15
C TRP A 92 -6.27 1.91 -5.82
N GLN A 93 -7.22 2.50 -5.09
CA GLN A 93 -8.51 2.93 -5.64
C GLN A 93 -8.34 3.95 -6.76
N CYS A 94 -7.43 4.92 -6.61
CA CYS A 94 -7.07 5.86 -7.67
C CYS A 94 -6.45 5.14 -8.88
N CYS A 95 -5.54 4.18 -8.66
CA CYS A 95 -4.98 3.38 -9.75
C CYS A 95 -6.08 2.59 -10.50
N LEU A 96 -7.03 2.01 -9.77
CA LEU A 96 -8.16 1.28 -10.35
C LEU A 96 -9.06 2.19 -11.17
N GLN A 97 -9.39 3.36 -10.64
CA GLN A 97 -10.22 4.34 -11.32
C GLN A 97 -9.58 4.81 -12.64
N MET A 98 -8.29 5.15 -12.61
CA MET A 98 -7.56 5.54 -13.82
C MET A 98 -7.41 4.37 -14.81
N GLY A 99 -7.22 3.15 -14.31
CA GLY A 99 -7.21 1.94 -15.13
C GLY A 99 -8.55 1.67 -15.82
N LEU A 100 -9.67 1.92 -15.14
CA LEU A 100 -11.02 1.81 -15.71
C LEU A 100 -11.25 2.85 -16.81
N TYR A 101 -10.92 4.11 -16.55
CA TYR A 101 -11.05 5.17 -17.57
C TYR A 101 -10.20 4.87 -18.81
N LEU A 102 -8.97 4.39 -18.61
CA LEU A 102 -8.12 3.97 -19.72
C LEU A 102 -8.69 2.77 -20.47
N ASN A 103 -9.24 1.77 -19.77
CA ASN A 103 -9.91 0.63 -20.37
C ASN A 103 -11.10 1.09 -21.24
N GLN A 104 -11.93 1.98 -20.74
CA GLN A 104 -13.09 2.54 -21.45
C GLN A 104 -12.68 3.34 -22.68
N LEU A 105 -11.67 4.21 -22.55
CA LEU A 105 -11.14 5.01 -23.67
C LEU A 105 -10.63 4.12 -24.81
N LEU A 106 -10.10 2.95 -24.49
CA LEU A 106 -9.62 1.96 -25.45
C LEU A 106 -10.70 1.00 -25.95
N SER A 107 -11.98 1.35 -25.77
CA SER A 107 -13.15 0.53 -26.15
C SER A 107 -13.24 -0.80 -25.39
N THR A 108 -13.06 -0.74 -24.07
CA THR A 108 -13.26 -1.83 -23.09
C THR A 108 -12.63 -3.18 -23.46
N PRO A 109 -11.31 -3.20 -23.77
CA PRO A 109 -10.64 -4.40 -24.22
C PRO A 109 -10.43 -5.46 -23.11
N LEU A 110 -10.61 -5.11 -21.83
CA LEU A 110 -10.80 -6.05 -20.72
C LEU A 110 -12.20 -5.86 -20.10
N SER A 111 -12.75 -6.95 -19.55
CA SER A 111 -14.04 -6.92 -18.85
C SER A 111 -13.97 -6.05 -17.59
N GLU A 112 -14.99 -5.22 -17.37
CA GLU A 112 -15.08 -4.39 -16.17
C GLU A 112 -15.50 -5.22 -14.94
N PRO A 113 -14.88 -4.99 -13.77
CA PRO A 113 -15.24 -5.66 -12.53
C PRO A 113 -16.52 -5.09 -11.90
N ASP A 114 -17.23 -5.90 -11.12
CA ASP A 114 -18.25 -5.43 -10.19
C ASP A 114 -17.58 -4.76 -8.97
N LEU A 115 -17.55 -3.42 -8.96
CA LEU A 115 -16.91 -2.63 -7.91
C LEU A 115 -17.53 -2.84 -6.53
N SER A 116 -18.82 -3.14 -6.45
CA SER A 116 -19.53 -3.34 -5.18
C SER A 116 -19.06 -4.61 -4.45
N ARG A 117 -18.60 -5.60 -5.22
CA ARG A 117 -18.06 -6.86 -4.71
C ARG A 117 -16.55 -6.81 -4.57
N LEU A 118 -15.87 -6.12 -5.49
CA LEU A 118 -14.41 -6.07 -5.54
C LEU A 118 -13.80 -5.40 -4.32
N TYR A 119 -14.42 -4.32 -3.80
CA TYR A 119 -13.80 -3.51 -2.75
C TYR A 119 -14.82 -2.96 -1.73
N SER A 120 -14.41 -2.97 -0.45
CA SER A 120 -15.08 -2.28 0.63
C SER A 120 -14.03 -1.76 1.61
N GLY A 121 -14.03 -0.44 1.85
CA GLY A 121 -13.06 0.21 2.73
C GLY A 121 -13.07 -0.35 4.14
N THR A 122 -14.26 -0.55 4.71
CA THR A 122 -14.42 -1.13 6.05
C THR A 122 -13.84 -2.54 6.13
N LEU A 123 -14.14 -3.38 5.13
CA LEU A 123 -13.68 -4.78 5.12
C LEU A 123 -12.17 -4.89 4.91
N VAL A 124 -11.59 -4.14 3.97
CA VAL A 124 -10.14 -4.20 3.72
C VAL A 124 -9.34 -3.73 4.94
N HIS A 125 -9.85 -2.71 5.66
CA HIS A 125 -9.24 -2.27 6.92
C HIS A 125 -9.38 -3.31 8.02
N SER A 126 -10.55 -3.95 8.16
CA SER A 126 -10.75 -5.05 9.10
C SER A 126 -9.78 -6.20 8.83
N LEU A 127 -9.67 -6.62 7.56
CA LEU A 127 -8.72 -7.65 7.11
C LEU A 127 -7.27 -7.27 7.39
N TYR A 128 -6.88 -6.02 7.13
CA TYR A 128 -5.54 -5.52 7.42
C TYR A 128 -5.22 -5.56 8.91
N GLN A 129 -6.13 -5.08 9.77
CA GLN A 129 -5.95 -5.10 11.22
C GLN A 129 -5.89 -6.52 11.77
N GLU A 130 -6.67 -7.43 11.19
CA GLU A 130 -6.66 -8.83 11.58
C GLU A 130 -5.37 -9.52 11.16
N LEU A 131 -4.90 -9.30 9.93
CA LEU A 131 -3.60 -9.80 9.47
C LEU A 131 -2.44 -9.29 10.34
N LYS A 132 -2.52 -8.04 10.82
CA LYS A 132 -1.52 -7.46 11.73
C LYS A 132 -1.52 -8.16 13.10
N SER A 133 -2.70 -8.59 13.57
CA SER A 133 -2.88 -9.22 14.89
C SER A 133 -2.64 -10.73 14.85
N THR A 134 -3.05 -11.38 13.76
CA THR A 134 -3.15 -12.84 13.64
C THR A 134 -2.82 -13.26 12.21
N PRO A 135 -1.63 -13.81 11.95
CA PRO A 135 -1.23 -14.27 10.62
C PRO A 135 -2.13 -15.37 10.03
N SER A 136 -2.92 -16.07 10.85
CA SER A 136 -3.82 -17.15 10.42
C SER A 136 -4.94 -16.69 9.49
N VAL A 137 -5.23 -15.40 9.40
CA VAL A 137 -6.26 -14.84 8.50
C VAL A 137 -5.97 -15.14 7.03
N GLU A 138 -4.70 -15.34 6.67
CA GLU A 138 -4.32 -15.80 5.32
C GLU A 138 -4.91 -17.18 4.97
N ASN A 139 -5.24 -17.98 5.99
CA ASN A 139 -5.85 -19.31 5.85
C ASN A 139 -7.38 -19.28 6.04
N MET A 140 -8.01 -18.09 6.00
CA MET A 140 -9.46 -17.93 6.15
C MET A 140 -10.25 -18.70 5.07
N PHE A 141 -9.64 -18.96 3.91
CA PHE A 141 -10.23 -19.76 2.83
C PHE A 141 -9.98 -21.27 2.98
N SER A 142 -9.49 -21.77 4.12
CA SER A 142 -9.17 -23.19 4.32
C SER A 142 -10.33 -24.14 4.03
N SER A 143 -11.57 -23.70 4.24
CA SER A 143 -12.79 -24.44 3.88
C SER A 143 -13.10 -24.46 2.38
N SER A 144 -12.41 -23.65 1.57
CA SER A 144 -12.57 -23.55 0.11
C SER A 144 -11.22 -23.64 -0.61
N PRO A 145 -10.85 -24.85 -1.10
CA PRO A 145 -9.60 -25.06 -1.83
C PRO A 145 -9.47 -24.13 -3.06
N LYS A 146 -10.59 -23.84 -3.73
CA LYS A 146 -10.64 -22.95 -4.89
C LYS A 146 -10.27 -21.52 -4.55
N MET A 147 -10.78 -20.97 -3.43
CA MET A 147 -10.45 -19.61 -3.01
C MET A 147 -9.03 -19.51 -2.46
N THR A 148 -8.59 -20.54 -1.71
CA THR A 148 -7.19 -20.63 -1.27
C THR A 148 -6.25 -20.62 -2.48
N GLN A 149 -6.54 -21.42 -3.51
CA GLN A 149 -5.74 -21.44 -4.74
C GLN A 149 -5.77 -20.08 -5.45
N LEU A 150 -6.93 -19.44 -5.59
CA LEU A 150 -7.05 -18.14 -6.23
C LEU A 150 -6.20 -17.08 -5.49
N TYR A 151 -6.27 -17.05 -4.15
CA TYR A 151 -5.45 -16.15 -3.34
C TYR A 151 -3.95 -16.37 -3.57
N GLN A 152 -3.49 -17.63 -3.57
CA GLN A 152 -2.07 -17.95 -3.78
C GLN A 152 -1.60 -17.57 -5.19
N VAL A 153 -2.41 -17.85 -6.22
CA VAL A 153 -2.10 -17.48 -7.60
C VAL A 153 -2.04 -15.96 -7.75
N LEU A 154 -2.98 -15.21 -7.16
CA LEU A 154 -2.96 -13.74 -7.14
C LEU A 154 -1.69 -13.21 -6.47
N LEU A 155 -1.40 -13.69 -5.26
CA LEU A 155 -0.26 -13.23 -4.48
C LEU A 155 1.07 -13.49 -5.19
N ASN A 156 1.22 -14.69 -5.78
CA ASN A 156 2.42 -15.05 -6.53
C ASN A 156 2.54 -14.23 -7.81
N THR A 157 1.44 -14.04 -8.54
CA THR A 157 1.44 -13.23 -9.77
C THR A 157 1.88 -11.79 -9.50
N VAL A 158 1.29 -11.15 -8.49
CA VAL A 158 1.65 -9.77 -8.15
C VAL A 158 3.10 -9.68 -7.65
N LYS A 159 3.57 -10.63 -6.83
CA LYS A 159 4.97 -10.68 -6.39
C LYS A 159 5.94 -10.87 -7.54
N SER A 160 5.62 -11.71 -8.53
CA SER A 160 6.44 -11.92 -9.72
C SER A 160 6.47 -10.70 -10.65
N SER A 161 5.52 -9.76 -10.48
CA SER A 161 5.47 -8.51 -11.24
C SER A 161 6.35 -7.39 -10.67
N VAL A 162 6.99 -7.63 -9.51
CA VAL A 162 7.93 -6.71 -8.84
C VAL A 162 9.28 -7.39 -8.62
N SER A 163 10.32 -6.59 -8.32
CA SER A 163 11.66 -7.12 -8.03
C SER A 163 11.62 -8.14 -6.87
N PRO A 164 12.39 -9.24 -6.91
CA PRO A 164 12.40 -10.27 -5.85
C PRO A 164 12.71 -9.73 -4.45
N HIS A 165 13.40 -8.59 -4.37
CA HIS A 165 13.77 -7.92 -3.11
C HIS A 165 12.73 -6.90 -2.64
N PHE A 166 11.66 -6.65 -3.39
CA PHE A 166 10.70 -5.57 -3.12
C PHE A 166 9.98 -5.73 -1.78
N PHE A 167 9.56 -6.96 -1.45
CA PHE A 167 8.91 -7.28 -0.18
C PHE A 167 9.85 -7.91 0.86
N GLN A 168 11.15 -8.01 0.57
CA GLN A 168 12.11 -8.48 1.56
C GLN A 168 12.30 -7.37 2.59
N LYS A 169 11.95 -7.67 3.84
CA LYS A 169 12.36 -6.84 4.96
C LYS A 169 13.88 -6.87 4.95
N VAL A 170 14.54 -5.72 4.74
CA VAL A 170 15.98 -5.61 4.94
C VAL A 170 16.23 -6.12 6.35
N THR A 171 16.83 -7.31 6.46
CA THR A 171 17.48 -7.71 7.70
C THR A 171 18.61 -6.73 7.84
N GLU A 172 18.36 -5.63 8.57
CA GLU A 172 19.44 -4.87 9.16
C GLU A 172 20.18 -5.86 10.08
N THR A 173 21.18 -6.52 9.55
CA THR A 173 22.31 -6.96 10.36
C THR A 173 22.83 -5.68 10.98
N LYS A 174 22.42 -5.42 12.23
CA LYS A 174 23.13 -4.55 13.16
C LYS A 174 24.52 -5.13 13.36
N SER A 175 25.40 -4.95 12.39
CA SER A 175 26.82 -5.22 12.52
C SER A 175 27.56 -3.90 12.34
N GLU A 176 27.96 -3.35 13.49
CA GLU A 176 29.16 -2.54 13.68
C GLU A 176 29.25 -1.20 12.94
N SER A 177 28.52 -0.20 13.43
CA SER A 177 28.98 1.20 13.37
C SER A 177 28.87 1.92 14.72
N ARG A 178 29.09 1.19 15.81
CA ARG A 178 29.40 1.74 17.15
C ARG A 178 30.90 1.61 17.46
N LYS A 179 31.78 2.08 16.59
CA LYS A 179 33.22 2.22 16.91
C LYS A 179 33.92 3.31 16.07
N LYS A 180 33.29 4.48 15.87
CA LYS A 180 33.98 5.69 15.37
C LYS A 180 33.24 7.01 15.68
N LYS A 181 32.75 7.19 16.92
CA LYS A 181 32.25 8.49 17.40
C LYS A 181 32.73 8.86 18.82
N LYS A 182 33.94 8.41 19.22
CA LYS A 182 34.62 8.85 20.45
C LYS A 182 36.01 9.46 20.22
N ALA A 183 36.34 9.88 19.00
CA ALA A 183 37.63 10.50 18.65
C ALA A 183 37.52 11.79 17.82
N SER A 184 36.36 12.45 17.76
CA SER A 184 36.21 13.75 17.05
C SER A 184 35.82 14.93 17.96
N LYS A 185 35.79 14.74 19.29
CA LYS A 185 35.46 15.83 20.24
C LYS A 185 36.68 16.60 20.78
N LYS A 186 37.89 16.37 20.25
CA LYS A 186 39.13 17.02 20.74
C LYS A 186 39.89 17.88 19.70
N ARG A 187 39.26 18.24 18.57
CA ARG A 187 39.87 19.14 17.55
C ARG A 187 39.01 20.36 17.15
N LYS A 188 37.98 20.69 17.93
CA LYS A 188 37.21 21.94 17.76
C LYS A 188 37.30 22.91 18.95
N ALA A 189 38.12 22.59 19.95
CA ALA A 189 38.36 23.46 21.11
C ALA A 189 39.62 24.32 20.98
N ILE A 190 40.46 24.13 19.95
CA ILE A 190 41.73 24.87 19.80
C ILE A 190 41.61 26.03 18.79
N SER A 191 40.55 26.08 17.97
CA SER A 191 40.38 27.15 16.97
C SER A 191 39.50 28.32 17.45
N ALA A 192 38.91 28.25 18.64
CA ALA A 192 38.02 29.28 19.16
C ALA A 192 38.70 30.25 20.14
N GLU A 193 39.97 29.99 20.52
CA GLU A 193 40.69 30.78 21.52
C GLU A 193 41.72 31.76 20.91
N LEU A 194 41.81 31.83 19.57
CA LEU A 194 42.74 32.72 18.86
C LEU A 194 42.05 33.82 18.01
N LEU A 195 40.75 34.04 18.18
CA LEU A 195 39.99 35.02 17.38
C LEU A 195 39.19 36.03 18.23
N LEU A 196 39.64 36.29 19.46
CA LEU A 196 39.02 37.29 20.36
C LEU A 196 39.84 38.57 20.56
N THR A 197 40.80 38.84 19.67
CA THR A 197 41.49 40.14 19.61
C THR A 197 41.33 40.72 18.22
N VAL A 198 40.24 41.47 18.00
CA VAL A 198 40.16 42.79 17.31
C VAL A 198 38.68 43.25 17.36
N LEU A 199 38.43 44.38 18.03
CA LEU A 199 37.18 45.14 18.18
C LEU A 199 36.77 45.88 16.87
N PRO A 200 35.72 46.74 16.79
CA PRO A 200 34.57 47.00 17.67
C PRO A 200 33.18 47.00 16.97
N ALA A 201 32.16 47.24 17.82
CA ALA A 201 30.74 47.52 17.58
C ALA A 201 30.43 48.62 16.54
N ASP A 202 29.28 48.51 15.86
CA ASP A 202 28.09 49.34 16.11
C ASP A 202 26.90 48.91 15.23
N GLY A 203 25.68 49.28 15.61
CA GLY A 203 24.63 49.62 14.63
C GLY A 203 23.45 48.67 14.41
N THR A 204 22.37 48.97 15.14
CA THR A 204 20.96 49.04 14.66
C THR A 204 20.20 47.77 14.26
N HIS A 205 19.22 47.45 15.11
CA HIS A 205 18.07 46.59 14.89
C HIS A 205 17.20 47.07 13.70
N THR A 206 16.90 46.18 12.76
CA THR A 206 15.70 46.30 11.91
C THR A 206 15.16 44.90 11.60
N GLN A 207 13.93 44.66 12.01
CA GLN A 207 13.15 43.44 11.80
C GLN A 207 12.53 43.43 10.40
N PRO A 208 12.34 42.26 9.77
CA PRO A 208 11.19 42.12 8.87
C PRO A 208 10.32 40.90 9.16
N GLN A 209 9.07 41.09 8.73
CA GLN A 209 7.85 40.35 9.03
C GLN A 209 7.76 38.98 8.35
N SER A 210 7.05 38.07 9.01
CA SER A 210 6.58 36.79 8.50
C SER A 210 5.35 36.98 7.60
N ILE A 211 5.45 36.56 6.34
CA ILE A 211 4.33 36.39 5.42
C ILE A 211 3.72 35.00 5.67
N GLN A 212 2.45 34.94 6.07
CA GLN A 212 1.64 33.72 6.11
C GLN A 212 0.81 33.66 4.83
N GLU A 213 1.11 32.70 3.94
CA GLU A 213 0.22 32.35 2.84
C GLU A 213 -0.59 31.09 3.17
N HIS A 214 -1.90 31.25 2.94
CA HIS A 214 -2.96 30.25 3.01
C HIS A 214 -2.74 29.10 2.02
N PHE A 215 -2.99 27.87 2.46
CA PHE A 215 -3.35 26.77 1.58
C PHE A 215 -4.64 26.11 2.07
N THR A 216 -5.73 26.35 1.35
CA THR A 216 -7.00 25.63 1.46
C THR A 216 -7.04 24.64 0.29
N SER A 217 -7.13 23.34 0.56
CA SER A 217 -7.28 22.30 -0.47
C SER A 217 -8.77 22.03 -0.77
N PRO A 218 -9.15 21.76 -2.03
CA PRO A 218 -10.49 21.40 -2.42
C PRO A 218 -10.73 19.87 -2.37
N PHE A 219 -12.02 19.51 -2.43
CA PHE A 219 -12.54 18.17 -2.68
C PHE A 219 -12.14 17.65 -4.07
#